data_AF-A0A970NPK1-F1
#
_entry.id   AF-A0A970NPK1-F1
#
_cell.length_a   1.000
_cell.length_b   1.000
_cell.length_c   1.000
_cell.angle_alpha   90.00
_cell.angle_beta   90.00
_cell.angle_gamma   90.00
#
_symmetry.space_group_name_H-M   'P 1'
#
loop_
_entity.id
_entity.type
_entity.pdbx_description
1 polymer ?
#
loop_
_entity_poly.entity_id
_entity_poly.type
_entity_poly.pdbx_seq_one_letter_code
_entity_poly.pdbx_strand_id
1 'polypeptide(L)' 'MEFKFGVECFEGDGSSFFKKRVSFIPNSKSSVTASSISITLEKRETGSYSVRVFLFDELLAEKKFCVYHD' A
#
# COMPACT_ATOMS: atom_id res chain seq x y z
N MET A 1 -2.85 20.70 11.68
CA MET A 1 -1.66 19.96 11.23
C MET A 1 -2.13 18.61 10.72
N GLU A 2 -1.95 18.30 9.44
CA GLU A 2 -2.30 16.99 8.88
C GLU A 2 -1.04 16.14 8.76
N PHE A 3 -1.14 14.86 9.09
CA PHE A 3 -0.08 13.90 8.82
C PHE A 3 -0.34 13.23 7.47
N LYS A 4 0.67 13.23 6.61
CA LYS A 4 0.63 12.61 5.29
C LYS A 4 1.36 11.28 5.34
N PHE A 5 0.60 10.20 5.25
CA PHE A 5 1.15 8.85 5.22
C PHE A 5 1.36 8.43 3.77
N GLY A 6 2.48 7.77 3.50
CA GLY A 6 2.71 7.04 2.26
C GLY A 6 2.09 5.65 2.37
N VAL A 7 1.36 5.24 1.36
CA VAL A 7 0.89 3.87 1.19
C VAL A 7 1.44 3.37 -0.12
N GLU A 8 2.21 2.29 -0.06
CA GLU A 8 2.86 1.71 -1.22
C GLU A 8 2.57 0.22 -1.30
N CYS A 9 2.46 -0.31 -2.53
CA CYS A 9 2.38 -1.75 -2.76
C CYS A 9 3.64 -2.23 -3.47
N PHE A 10 4.16 -3.33 -2.95
CA PHE A 10 5.38 -3.95 -3.41
C PHE A 10 5.11 -5.35 -3.96
N GLU A 11 5.78 -5.67 -5.05
CA GLU A 11 5.87 -7.01 -5.63
C GLU A 11 6.84 -7.89 -4.82
N GLY A 12 6.86 -9.19 -5.12
CA GLY A 12 7.68 -10.17 -4.42
C GLY A 12 9.19 -9.91 -4.51
N ASP A 13 9.62 -9.20 -5.56
CA ASP A 13 11.00 -8.76 -5.76
C ASP A 13 11.39 -7.52 -4.94
N GLY A 14 10.42 -6.89 -4.26
CA GLY A 14 10.61 -5.68 -3.48
C GLY A 14 10.54 -4.39 -4.28
N SER A 15 10.09 -4.43 -5.54
CA SER A 15 9.80 -3.24 -6.35
C SER A 15 8.43 -2.65 -5.99
N SER A 16 8.34 -1.32 -5.91
CA SER A 16 7.09 -0.59 -5.64
C SER A 16 6.39 -0.27 -6.95
N PHE A 17 5.18 -0.76 -7.15
CA PHE A 17 4.39 -0.55 -8.38
C PHE A 17 3.19 0.37 -8.17
N PHE A 18 2.86 0.68 -6.92
CA PHE A 18 1.78 1.59 -6.56
C PHE A 18 2.21 2.46 -5.38
N LYS A 19 1.93 3.76 -5.47
CA LYS A 19 2.19 4.73 -4.41
C LYS A 19 1.05 5.72 -4.30
N LYS A 20 0.56 5.94 -3.09
CA LYS A 20 -0.49 6.90 -2.76
C LYS A 20 -0.18 7.63 -1.47
N ARG A 21 -0.50 8.92 -1.41
CA ARG A 21 -0.47 9.69 -0.15
C ARG A 21 -1.87 9.77 0.44
N VAL A 22 -1.97 9.56 1.75
CA VAL A 22 -3.23 9.66 2.49
C VAL A 22 -3.04 10.66 3.63
N SER A 23 -3.86 11.71 3.65
CA SER A 23 -3.96 12.63 4.79
C SER A 23 -4.93 12.06 5.82
N PHE A 24 -4.55 12.06 7.09
CA PHE A 24 -5.49 11.77 8.18
C PHE A 24 -5.82 13.02 8.97
N ILE A 25 -7.08 13.09 9.41
CA ILE A 25 -7.55 14.14 10.30
C ILE A 25 -6.92 13.90 11.67
N PRO A 26 -6.20 14.88 12.23
CA PRO A 26 -5.66 14.78 13.58
C PRO A 26 -6.79 14.49 14.60
N ASN A 27 -6.49 13.72 15.65
CA ASN A 27 -7.41 13.26 16.70
C ASN A 27 -8.44 12.18 16.28
N SER A 28 -8.43 11.73 15.02
CA SER A 28 -9.15 10.51 14.65
C SER A 28 -8.40 9.28 15.18
N LYS A 29 -9.12 8.33 15.81
CA LYS A 29 -8.53 7.06 16.27
C LYS A 29 -8.40 6.03 15.17
N SER A 30 -9.20 6.16 14.11
CA SER A 30 -9.23 5.24 12.97
C SER A 30 -9.76 5.96 11.74
N SER A 31 -9.34 5.48 10.57
CA SER A 31 -9.90 5.91 9.28
C SER A 31 -9.83 4.73 8.31
N VAL A 32 -10.82 4.65 7.43
CA VAL A 32 -10.92 3.60 6.41
C VAL A 32 -10.70 4.25 5.06
N THR A 33 -9.74 3.73 4.30
CA THR A 33 -9.49 4.16 2.92
C THR A 33 -9.72 2.97 2.00
N ALA A 34 -10.68 3.10 1.09
CA ALA A 34 -10.84 2.17 -0.03
C ALA A 34 -9.99 2.64 -1.21
N SER A 35 -9.31 1.72 -1.90
CA SER A 35 -8.58 2.01 -3.13
C SER A 35 -8.61 0.77 -4.02
N SER A 36 -8.75 0.99 -5.32
CA SER A 36 -8.58 -0.04 -6.34
C SER A 36 -7.24 0.17 -7.02
N ILE A 37 -6.44 -0.88 -7.11
CA ILE A 37 -5.15 -0.86 -7.78
C ILE A 37 -5.28 -1.66 -9.06
N SER A 38 -5.38 -0.95 -10.18
CA SER A 38 -5.40 -1.55 -11.51
C SER A 38 -3.98 -1.83 -11.95
N ILE A 39 -3.61 -3.10 -11.93
CA ILE A 39 -2.35 -3.61 -12.49
C ILE A 39 -2.69 -4.17 -13.87
N THR A 40 -1.88 -3.87 -14.90
CA THR A 40 -2.06 -4.48 -16.24
C THR A 40 -2.02 -6.00 -16.12
N LEU A 41 -2.86 -6.72 -16.87
CA LEU A 41 -2.95 -8.18 -16.80
C LEU A 41 -1.58 -8.87 -16.91
N GLU A 42 -0.72 -8.36 -17.79
CA GLU A 42 0.65 -8.85 -18.01
C GLU A 42 1.58 -8.71 -16.79
N LYS A 43 1.26 -7.78 -15.88
CA LYS A 43 2.01 -7.53 -14.63
C LYS A 43 1.31 -8.09 -13.40
N ARG A 44 0.13 -8.69 -13.58
CA ARG A 44 -0.66 -9.24 -12.47
C ARG A 44 -0.18 -10.65 -12.18
N GLU A 45 1.09 -10.77 -11.85
CA GLU A 45 1.73 -12.06 -11.64
C GLU A 45 1.20 -12.71 -10.36
N THR A 46 0.97 -14.02 -10.41
CA THR A 46 0.72 -14.78 -9.20
C THR A 46 1.95 -14.70 -8.31
N GLY A 47 1.77 -14.36 -7.04
CA GLY A 47 2.92 -14.14 -6.18
C GLY A 47 2.60 -13.56 -4.82
N SER A 48 3.66 -13.34 -4.06
CA SER A 48 3.62 -12.65 -2.77
C SER A 48 3.78 -11.15 -2.98
N TYR A 49 2.92 -10.39 -2.33
CA TYR A 49 2.87 -8.94 -2.37
C TYR A 49 2.86 -8.38 -0.95
N SER A 50 3.16 -7.10 -0.82
CA SER A 50 2.98 -6.40 0.45
C SER A 50 2.43 -4.99 0.27
N VAL A 51 1.55 -4.59 1.18
CA VAL A 51 1.18 -3.18 1.37
C VAL A 51 2.00 -2.65 2.53
N ARG A 52 2.66 -1.52 2.33
CA ARG A 52 3.47 -0.84 3.34
C ARG A 52 2.95 0.57 3.60
N VAL A 53 2.97 0.97 4.86
CA VAL A 53 2.57 2.31 5.31
C VAL A 53 3.78 3.02 5.89
N PHE A 54 4.02 4.24 5.43
CA PHE A 54 5.16 5.07 5.78
C PHE A 54 4.71 6.41 6.37
N LEU A 55 5.50 6.95 7.29
CA LEU A 55 5.39 8.32 7.77
C LEU A 55 6.80 8.91 7.87
N PHE A 56 7.03 10.06 7.25
CA PHE A 56 8.36 10.68 7.14
C PHE A 56 9.43 9.71 6.60
N ASP A 57 9.04 8.92 5.60
CA ASP A 57 9.86 7.88 4.97
C ASP A 57 10.29 6.71 5.90
N GLU A 58 9.75 6.66 7.12
CA GLU A 58 9.90 5.54 8.04
C GLU A 58 8.76 4.52 7.86
N LEU A 59 9.10 3.23 7.76
CA LEU A 59 8.14 2.13 7.68
C LEU A 59 7.44 1.94 9.03
N LEU A 60 6.12 2.16 9.06
CA LEU A 60 5.30 1.96 10.25
C LEU A 60 4.68 0.57 10.32
N ALA A 61 4.24 0.04 9.18
CA ALA A 61 3.57 -1.24 9.10
C ALA A 61 3.69 -1.87 7.72
N GLU A 62 3.73 -3.20 7.69
CA GLU A 62 3.67 -4.02 6.48
C GLU A 62 2.59 -5.09 6.63
N LYS A 63 1.81 -5.29 5.56
CA LYS A 63 0.88 -6.42 5.44
C LYS A 63 1.20 -7.19 4.17
N LYS A 64 1.59 -8.45 4.33
CA LYS A 64 1.83 -9.39 3.22
C LYS A 64 0.54 -10.10 2.82
N PHE A 65 0.40 -10.38 1.53
CA PHE A 65 -0.72 -11.13 0.94
C PHE A 65 -0.26 -11.83 -0.35
N CYS A 66 -1.03 -12.82 -0.80
CA CYS A 66 -0.77 -13.51 -2.07
C CYS A 66 -1.87 -13.16 -3.07
N VAL A 67 -1.49 -13.04 -4.33
CA VAL A 67 -2.42 -12.97 -5.47
C VAL A 67 -2.27 -14.28 -6.24
N TYR A 68 -3.41 -14.91 -6.55
CA TYR A 68 -3.50 -16.12 -7.36
C TYR A 68 -4.37 -15.83 -8.57
N HIS A 69 -4.14 -16.51 -9.69
CA HIS A 69 -5.13 -16.60 -10.76
C HIS A 69 -6.20 -17.62 -10.39
N ASP A 70 -7.46 -17.26 -10.62
CA ASP A 70 -8.60 -18.19 -10.55
C ASP A 70 -8.65 -19.08 -11.80
#